data_AF-A0A379FHX4-F1
#
_entry.id   AF-A0A379FHX4-F1
#
_cell.length_a   1.000
_cell.length_b   1.000
_cell.length_c   1.000
_cell.angle_alpha   90.00
_cell.angle_beta   90.00
_cell.angle_gamma   90.00
#
_symmetry.space_group_name_H-M   'P 1'
#
loop_
_entity.id
_entity.type
_entity.pdbx_description
1 polymer ?
#
loop_
_entity_poly.entity_id
_entity_poly.type
_entity_poly.pdbx_seq_one_letter_code
_entity_poly.pdbx_strand_id
1 'polypeptide(L)'
;MKLKRNGFYLIVLLSLVTLNGCQSFHVANDDWQGKDKAQHFLFSMVASAGANAYADHQNYSYREGLVIGLSFSISLGVAKELYDSRPQGTGWSWHDFAYDVAGAAAGSLLYQQLK
;
A
#
# COMPACT_ATOMS: atom_id res chain seq x y z
N MET A 1 8.50 -32.82 -8.43
CA MET A 1 7.66 -31.60 -8.31
C MET A 1 8.49 -30.41 -8.80
N LYS A 2 8.29 -29.95 -10.05
CA LYS A 2 9.01 -28.78 -10.57
C LYS A 2 8.34 -27.51 -10.05
N LEU A 3 8.76 -27.00 -8.90
CA LEU A 3 8.42 -25.63 -8.53
C LEU A 3 8.89 -24.73 -9.69
N LYS A 4 7.97 -24.01 -10.34
CA LYS A 4 8.34 -22.99 -11.32
C LYS A 4 9.38 -22.09 -10.66
N ARG A 5 10.49 -21.83 -11.34
CA ARG A 5 11.62 -21.00 -10.87
C ARG A 5 11.18 -19.68 -10.21
N ASN A 6 10.06 -19.11 -10.67
CA ASN A 6 9.45 -17.90 -10.11
C ASN A 6 8.82 -18.11 -8.71
N GLY A 7 8.23 -19.27 -8.45
CA GLY A 7 7.66 -19.61 -7.15
C GLY A 7 8.72 -19.83 -6.08
N PHE A 8 9.92 -20.29 -6.45
CA PHE A 8 11.03 -20.43 -5.51
C PHE A 8 11.51 -19.06 -4.98
N TYR A 9 11.69 -18.06 -5.85
CA TYR A 9 12.04 -16.71 -5.40
C TYR A 9 10.97 -16.10 -4.52
N LEU A 10 9.69 -16.31 -4.85
CA LEU A 10 8.56 -15.80 -4.08
C LEU A 10 8.51 -16.44 -2.69
N ILE A 11 8.77 -17.75 -2.59
CA ILE A 11 8.88 -18.47 -1.31
C ILE A 11 10.07 -17.97 -0.50
N VAL A 12 11.24 -17.81 -1.12
CA VAL A 12 12.44 -17.28 -0.44
C VAL A 12 12.19 -15.87 0.09
N LEU A 13 11.54 -15.00 -0.68
CA LEU A 13 11.19 -13.65 -0.27
C LEU A 13 10.19 -13.67 0.90
N LEU A 14 9.15 -14.51 0.82
CA LEU A 14 8.16 -14.69 1.88
C LEU A 14 8.79 -15.26 3.17
N SER A 15 9.75 -16.18 3.04
CA SER A 15 10.52 -16.73 4.15
C SER A 15 11.40 -15.68 4.81
N LEU A 16 12.09 -14.83 4.04
CA LEU A 16 12.90 -13.74 4.60
C LEU A 16 12.05 -12.70 5.36
N VAL A 17 10.82 -12.44 4.90
CA VAL A 17 9.89 -11.53 5.58
C VAL A 17 9.38 -12.13 6.91
N THR A 18 9.13 -13.45 6.94
CA THR A 18 8.52 -14.13 8.11
C THR A 18 9.53 -14.55 9.19
N LEU A 19 10.82 -14.66 8.86
CA LEU A 19 11.88 -15.10 9.80
C LEU A 19 12.34 -14.01 10.79
N ASN A 20 11.77 -12.79 10.74
CA ASN A 20 12.02 -11.71 11.71
C ASN A 20 10.98 -11.66 12.87
N GLY A 21 10.12 -12.69 12.99
CA GLY A 21 8.91 -12.69 13.81
C GLY A 21 9.06 -12.77 15.35
N CYS A 22 10.23 -12.51 15.93
CA CYS A 22 10.37 -12.36 17.39
C CYS A 22 10.18 -10.89 17.86
N GLN A 23 9.72 -10.00 16.99
CA GLN A 23 9.29 -8.66 17.38
C GLN A 23 7.77 -8.69 17.56
N SER A 24 7.30 -8.29 18.74
CA SER A 24 5.88 -8.25 19.12
C SER A 24 5.08 -7.40 18.12
N PHE A 25 4.50 -8.03 17.11
CA PHE A 25 3.58 -7.38 16.18
C PHE A 25 2.33 -6.98 16.96
N HIS A 26 2.15 -5.68 17.14
CA HIS A 26 1.05 -5.08 17.89
C HIS A 26 0.07 -4.47 16.88
N VAL A 27 -1.22 -4.58 17.19
CA VAL A 27 -2.32 -3.96 16.43
C VAL A 27 -2.85 -2.76 17.20
N ALA A 28 -3.03 -1.64 16.53
CA ALA A 28 -3.60 -0.43 17.11
C ALA A 28 -5.11 -0.60 17.35
N ASN A 29 -5.63 0.07 18.39
CA ASN A 29 -7.06 0.17 18.68
C ASN A 29 -7.48 1.64 18.62
N ASP A 30 -7.64 2.13 17.40
CA ASP A 30 -8.00 3.51 17.07
C ASP A 30 -9.42 3.62 16.49
N ASP A 31 -9.93 4.85 16.39
CA ASP A 31 -11.28 5.12 15.90
C ASP A 31 -11.32 5.27 14.37
N TRP A 32 -12.48 4.98 13.79
CA TRP A 32 -12.74 5.19 12.35
C TRP A 32 -12.81 6.66 11.93
N GLN A 33 -12.94 7.59 12.87
CA GLN A 33 -13.15 9.00 12.58
C GLN A 33 -11.99 9.83 13.11
N GLY A 34 -11.54 10.80 12.32
CA GLY A 34 -10.50 11.73 12.75
C GLY A 34 -9.81 12.42 11.59
N LYS A 35 -9.11 13.51 11.92
CA LYS A 35 -8.25 14.22 10.97
C LYS A 35 -7.19 13.31 10.35
N ASP A 36 -6.63 12.44 11.18
CA ASP A 36 -5.62 11.45 10.81
C ASP A 36 -6.08 10.55 9.66
N LYS A 37 -7.30 9.99 9.75
CA LYS A 37 -7.92 9.16 8.70
C LYS A 37 -8.10 9.91 7.37
N ALA A 38 -8.46 11.18 7.43
CA ALA A 38 -8.54 12.03 6.24
C ALA A 38 -7.16 12.28 5.62
N GLN A 39 -6.09 12.37 6.43
CA GLN A 39 -4.72 12.52 5.93
C GLN A 39 -4.26 11.25 5.21
N HIS A 40 -4.55 10.06 5.77
CA HIS A 40 -4.32 8.78 5.12
C HIS A 40 -4.97 8.69 3.74
N PHE A 41 -6.27 9.01 3.69
CA PHE A 41 -7.01 9.04 2.44
C PHE A 41 -6.40 10.01 1.41
N LEU A 42 -6.16 11.27 1.79
CA LEU A 42 -5.68 12.30 0.88
C LEU A 42 -4.26 12.02 0.39
N PHE A 43 -3.37 11.57 1.29
CA PHE A 43 -2.01 11.20 0.91
C PHE A 43 -2.02 10.05 -0.09
N SER A 44 -2.77 8.99 0.18
CA SER A 44 -2.86 7.82 -0.71
C SER A 44 -3.52 8.17 -2.05
N MET A 45 -4.52 9.05 -2.03
CA MET A 45 -5.12 9.59 -3.26
C MET A 45 -4.10 10.32 -4.13
N VAL A 46 -3.33 11.24 -3.55
CA VAL A 46 -2.30 11.99 -4.29
C VAL A 46 -1.17 11.08 -4.75
N ALA A 47 -0.71 10.17 -3.91
CA ALA A 47 0.35 9.22 -4.22
C ALA A 47 -0.03 8.31 -5.40
N SER A 48 -1.25 7.74 -5.38
CA SER A 48 -1.74 6.95 -6.51
C SER A 48 -1.85 7.79 -7.77
N ALA A 49 -2.53 8.94 -7.72
CA ALA A 49 -2.72 9.79 -8.89
C ALA A 49 -1.39 10.23 -9.52
N GLY A 50 -0.39 10.58 -8.70
CA GLY A 50 0.96 10.90 -9.15
C GLY A 50 1.67 9.71 -9.82
N ALA A 51 1.51 8.50 -9.28
CA ALA A 51 2.05 7.29 -9.89
C ALA A 51 1.34 6.92 -11.19
N ASN A 52 0.02 7.14 -11.29
CA ASN A 52 -0.71 6.99 -12.55
C ASN A 52 -0.23 8.01 -13.59
N ALA A 53 -0.01 9.27 -13.19
CA ALA A 53 0.52 10.32 -14.05
C ALA A 53 1.93 9.99 -14.56
N TYR A 54 2.77 9.46 -13.68
CA TYR A 54 4.09 8.96 -14.07
C TYR A 54 3.97 7.81 -15.08
N ALA A 55 3.09 6.84 -14.83
CA ALA A 55 2.89 5.71 -15.73
C ALA A 55 2.39 6.18 -17.11
N ASP A 56 1.49 7.15 -17.15
CA ASP A 56 1.00 7.73 -18.40
C ASP A 56 2.12 8.39 -19.21
N HIS A 57 2.99 9.15 -18.54
CA HIS A 57 4.17 9.76 -19.16
C HIS A 57 5.17 8.72 -19.71
N GLN A 58 5.17 7.49 -19.18
CA GLN A 58 5.97 6.39 -19.69
C GLN A 58 5.26 5.59 -20.81
N ASN A 59 4.11 6.04 -21.30
CA ASN A 59 3.28 5.38 -22.31
C ASN A 59 2.77 3.99 -21.89
N TYR A 60 2.58 3.75 -20.58
CA TYR A 60 1.88 2.55 -20.12
C TYR A 60 0.39 2.60 -20.53
N SER A 61 -0.20 1.43 -20.80
CA SER A 61 -1.62 1.34 -21.11
C SER A 61 -2.49 1.76 -19.91
N TYR A 62 -3.76 2.04 -20.17
CA TYR A 62 -4.75 2.38 -19.14
C TYR A 62 -4.75 1.39 -17.95
N ARG A 63 -4.75 0.08 -18.25
CA ARG A 63 -4.79 -0.96 -17.22
C ARG A 63 -3.50 -1.02 -16.42
N GLU A 64 -2.35 -0.90 -17.08
CA GLU A 64 -1.05 -0.88 -16.43
C GLU A 64 -0.90 0.36 -15.54
N GLY A 65 -1.31 1.53 -16.03
CA GLY A 65 -1.33 2.77 -15.27
C GLY A 65 -2.15 2.63 -13.99
N LEU A 66 -3.38 2.13 -14.07
CA LEU A 66 -4.22 1.85 -12.88
C LEU A 66 -3.52 0.93 -11.88
N VAL A 67 -2.99 -0.20 -12.34
CA VAL A 67 -2.30 -1.17 -11.47
C VAL A 67 -1.08 -0.55 -10.81
N ILE A 68 -0.31 0.26 -11.54
CA ILE A 68 0.88 0.96 -11.02
C ILE A 68 0.48 1.93 -9.91
N GLY A 69 -0.52 2.79 -10.12
CA GLY A 69 -0.94 3.77 -9.12
C GLY A 69 -1.46 3.12 -7.84
N LEU A 70 -2.35 2.12 -7.99
CA LEU A 70 -2.87 1.35 -6.86
C LEU A 70 -1.75 0.65 -6.10
N SER A 71 -0.89 -0.10 -6.82
CA SER A 71 0.17 -0.89 -6.19
C SER A 71 1.18 -0.01 -5.48
N PHE A 72 1.54 1.13 -6.08
CA PHE A 72 2.46 2.09 -5.47
C PHE A 72 1.91 2.66 -4.17
N SER A 73 0.69 3.21 -4.18
CA SER A 73 0.09 3.81 -2.99
C SER A 73 -0.18 2.79 -1.89
N ILE A 74 -0.74 1.62 -2.23
CA ILE A 74 -1.01 0.57 -1.24
C ILE A 74 0.30 0.06 -0.62
N SER A 75 1.38 -0.05 -1.41
CA SER A 75 2.68 -0.45 -0.87
C SER A 75 3.22 0.56 0.15
N LEU A 76 2.97 1.85 -0.05
CA LEU A 76 3.32 2.89 0.95
C LEU A 76 2.50 2.75 2.23
N GLY A 77 1.20 2.49 2.13
CA GLY A 77 0.33 2.23 3.29
C GLY A 77 0.80 0.99 4.06
N VAL A 78 1.02 -0.13 3.38
CA VAL A 78 1.59 -1.34 4.01
C VAL A 78 2.93 -1.05 4.69
N ALA A 79 3.83 -0.31 4.02
CA ALA A 79 5.14 0.02 4.59
C ALA A 79 5.02 0.88 5.86
N LYS A 80 4.10 1.85 5.88
CA LYS A 80 3.81 2.68 7.06
C LYS A 80 3.28 1.82 8.21
N GLU A 81 2.29 0.98 7.97
CA GLU A 81 1.69 0.14 9.01
C GLU A 81 2.66 -0.92 9.55
N LEU A 82 3.51 -1.49 8.68
CA LEU A 82 4.61 -2.37 9.10
C LEU A 82 5.63 -1.62 9.97
N TYR A 83 5.94 -0.37 9.63
CA TYR A 83 6.84 0.46 10.41
C TYR A 83 6.24 0.82 11.79
N ASP A 84 4.94 1.08 11.83
CA ASP A 84 4.21 1.39 13.07
C ASP A 84 4.02 0.15 13.95
N SER A 85 4.09 -1.05 13.39
CA SER A 85 4.02 -2.32 14.13
C SER A 85 5.27 -2.67 14.96
N ARG A 86 6.32 -1.85 14.90
CA ARG A 86 7.55 -2.04 15.69
C ARG A 86 7.28 -1.88 17.18
N PRO A 87 8.15 -2.39 18.09
CA PRO A 87 7.92 -2.33 19.54
C PRO A 87 7.75 -0.91 20.13
N GLN A 88 8.26 0.13 19.46
CA GLN A 88 8.10 1.54 19.89
C GLN A 88 7.07 2.32 19.04
N GLY A 89 6.37 1.65 18.14
CA GLY A 89 5.40 2.26 17.25
C GLY A 89 3.97 2.29 17.81
N THR A 90 3.07 2.86 17.03
CA THR A 90 1.64 2.99 17.35
C THR A 90 0.85 1.71 17.14
N GLY A 91 1.38 0.79 16.33
CA GLY A 91 0.71 -0.44 15.91
C GLY A 91 0.14 -0.41 14.51
N TRP A 92 -0.11 -1.61 13.98
CA TRP A 92 -0.89 -1.75 12.75
C TRP A 92 -2.32 -1.27 12.96
N SER A 93 -2.75 -0.23 12.24
CA SER A 93 -4.14 0.22 12.18
C SER A 93 -4.81 -0.30 10.90
N TRP A 94 -5.84 -1.13 11.08
CA TRP A 94 -6.70 -1.53 9.97
C TRP A 94 -7.55 -0.37 9.45
N HIS A 95 -7.81 0.63 10.29
CA HIS A 95 -8.56 1.81 9.89
C HIS A 95 -7.72 2.66 8.95
N ASP A 96 -6.49 3.01 9.32
CA ASP A 96 -5.57 3.75 8.45
C ASP A 96 -5.36 3.04 7.12
N PHE A 97 -5.07 1.74 7.19
CA PHE A 97 -4.88 0.95 5.98
C PHE A 97 -6.12 0.95 5.07
N ALA A 98 -7.33 0.91 5.62
CA ALA A 98 -8.56 1.00 4.83
C ALA A 98 -8.70 2.38 4.16
N TYR A 99 -8.35 3.46 4.86
CA TYR A 99 -8.33 4.81 4.28
C TYR A 99 -7.24 4.96 3.21
N ASP A 100 -6.10 4.31 3.36
CA ASP A 100 -5.04 4.27 2.34
C ASP A 100 -5.52 3.55 1.07
N VAL A 101 -6.17 2.39 1.21
CA VAL A 101 -6.75 1.67 0.07
C VAL A 101 -7.85 2.48 -0.62
N ALA A 102 -8.76 3.07 0.15
CA ALA A 102 -9.83 3.92 -0.37
C ALA A 102 -9.26 5.16 -1.09
N GLY A 103 -8.26 5.80 -0.50
CA GLY A 103 -7.55 6.93 -1.08
C GLY A 103 -6.87 6.56 -2.39
N ALA A 104 -6.11 5.47 -2.41
CA ALA A 104 -5.44 4.96 -3.61
C ALA A 104 -6.42 4.71 -4.75
N ALA A 105 -7.55 4.06 -4.46
CA ALA A 105 -8.61 3.81 -5.43
C ALA A 105 -9.20 5.13 -5.97
N ALA A 106 -9.54 6.06 -5.07
CA ALA A 106 -10.05 7.37 -5.46
C ALA A 106 -9.06 8.15 -6.34
N GLY A 107 -7.77 8.13 -5.99
CA GLY A 107 -6.71 8.81 -6.74
C GLY A 107 -6.52 8.24 -8.13
N SER A 108 -6.46 6.91 -8.22
CA SER A 108 -6.42 6.20 -9.51
C SER A 108 -7.62 6.52 -10.39
N LEU A 109 -8.83 6.46 -9.85
CA LEU A 109 -10.03 6.74 -10.64
C LEU A 109 -10.11 8.22 -11.04
N LEU A 110 -9.79 9.14 -10.13
CA LEU A 110 -9.81 10.57 -10.38
C LEU A 110 -8.82 10.94 -11.49
N TYR A 111 -7.59 10.44 -11.43
CA TYR A 111 -6.60 10.69 -12.49
C TYR A 111 -7.12 10.26 -13.86
N GLN A 112 -7.75 9.08 -13.94
CA GLN A 112 -8.31 8.57 -15.19
C GLN A 112 -9.53 9.35 -15.68
N GLN A 113 -10.27 10.02 -14.81
CA GLN A 113 -11.38 10.89 -15.20
C GLN A 113 -10.92 12.26 -15.72
N LEU A 114 -9.75 12.71 -15.27
CA LEU A 114 -9.19 14.02 -15.63
C LEU A 114 -8.29 13.99 -16.87
N LYS A 115 -7.93 12.79 -17.34
CA LYS A 115 -7.18 12.54 -18.57
C LYS A 115 -8.11 12.47 -19.77
#